data_AF-A0A944ZWU9-F1
#
_entry.id   AF-A0A944ZWU9-F1
#
_cell.length_a   1.000
_cell.length_b   1.000
_cell.length_c   1.000
_cell.angle_alpha   90.00
_cell.angle_beta   90.00
_cell.angle_gamma   90.00
#
_symmetry.space_group_name_H-M   'P 1'
#
loop_
_entity.id
_entity.type
_entity.pdbx_description
1 polymer ?
#
loop_
_entity_poly.entity_id
_entity_poly.type
_entity_poly.pdbx_seq_one_letter_code
_entity_poly.pdbx_strand_id
1 'polypeptide(L)'
;MFFSFLAAETLSGEEAKRPFYEHPGDYRQQIDQGKADFKTRFGYELLDLEMGWKPEEIKELTLAFSRLPETFLHIPGVKGFYHFSKLRAAPEGMPVDDVPAATFPGFQTVYRSSQLSYQVEVDDQEPRVELFNSLFYEDREVLQNIVQHEMAHFFDIFQGYLSFSPEWLKISDFSFIPLPALDGRVGNDYLFAAVNNPDVDHYAPVSSRQLPTYSRQNPQEDFANSAAAYINYPYFRYSHPERYLFLKNKVFGGKEYFPATGASYRDQVVADFEKVLTDKDWDGVVRISREVGRDYSPEIESELVERLEKILEASPDSVRDTRLGVATCYLYSPKALKVRRNLIRKKRVALQTLLEVRRCGLMSRRSFEREFALWSLRNIYFFKTKGRAQIQFLDPALPLAGARGFETRYLWRIYYEGSSVHMAEGSYHVDGVRPGSIKIDLEKSAVGTLNLPTGKPLIFELGAQRVHPREFKRLNSKMAKIRFVIHKGFNYETPRSPRIQVIYPDRPEFKSLK
;
A
#
# COMPACT_ATOMS: atom_id res chain seq x y z
N MET A 1 54.18 -69.59 20.84
CA MET A 1 54.84 -70.23 19.68
C MET A 1 53.74 -70.62 18.70
N PHE A 2 53.65 -69.90 17.56
CA PHE A 2 52.88 -70.18 16.31
C PHE A 2 51.35 -70.40 16.42
N PHE A 3 50.44 -70.00 15.51
CA PHE A 3 50.44 -69.35 14.19
C PHE A 3 49.02 -68.76 13.93
N SER A 4 48.96 -67.68 13.16
CA SER A 4 47.92 -67.05 12.28
C SER A 4 46.41 -67.33 12.37
N PHE A 5 45.62 -66.26 12.09
CA PHE A 5 44.79 -66.15 10.87
C PHE A 5 44.58 -64.67 10.44
N LEU A 6 44.73 -64.46 9.12
CA LEU A 6 44.29 -63.33 8.25
C LEU A 6 42.81 -62.97 8.48
N ALA A 7 42.23 -61.80 8.15
CA ALA A 7 42.56 -60.62 7.36
C ALA A 7 41.53 -59.51 7.71
N ALA A 8 41.83 -58.24 7.42
CA ALA A 8 40.93 -57.32 6.72
C ALA A 8 41.59 -55.94 6.59
N GLU A 9 41.73 -55.53 5.34
CA GLU A 9 42.20 -54.23 4.89
C GLU A 9 41.29 -53.09 5.38
N THR A 10 41.88 -51.94 5.70
CA THR A 10 41.15 -50.66 5.70
C THR A 10 41.88 -49.70 4.75
N LEU A 11 41.24 -49.46 3.61
CA LEU A 11 41.56 -48.45 2.62
C LEU A 11 41.46 -47.05 3.25
N SER A 12 42.59 -46.34 3.35
CA SER A 12 42.58 -44.88 3.53
C SER A 12 42.34 -44.23 2.16
N GLY A 13 41.10 -43.87 1.88
CA GLY A 13 40.78 -42.97 0.77
C GLY A 13 41.00 -41.52 1.19
N GLU A 14 41.82 -40.79 0.44
CA GLU A 14 41.91 -39.33 0.50
C GLU A 14 40.52 -38.72 0.33
N GLU A 15 40.06 -37.94 1.30
CA GLU A 15 38.87 -37.12 1.15
C GLU A 15 39.13 -36.07 0.05
N ALA A 16 38.52 -36.29 -1.11
CA ALA A 16 38.47 -35.31 -2.17
C ALA A 16 37.86 -34.00 -1.62
N LYS A 17 38.70 -32.96 -1.48
CA LYS A 17 38.23 -31.59 -1.20
C LYS A 17 37.19 -31.22 -2.25
N ARG A 18 35.96 -30.92 -1.80
CA ARG A 18 34.89 -30.40 -2.66
C ARG A 18 35.45 -29.22 -3.49
N PRO A 19 35.22 -29.16 -4.81
CA PRO A 19 35.60 -27.99 -5.57
C PRO A 19 34.82 -26.79 -5.00
N PHE A 20 35.54 -25.79 -4.51
CA PHE A 20 35.00 -24.45 -4.39
C PHE A 20 34.65 -24.02 -5.81
N TYR A 21 33.37 -23.74 -6.07
CA TYR A 21 32.96 -23.10 -7.32
C TYR A 21 33.47 -21.65 -7.29
N GLU A 22 34.74 -21.43 -7.63
CA GLU A 22 35.24 -20.11 -8.01
C GLU A 22 34.64 -19.77 -9.38
N HIS A 23 33.60 -18.94 -9.38
CA HIS A 23 33.15 -18.29 -10.61
C HIS A 23 34.24 -17.31 -11.07
N PRO A 24 34.65 -17.31 -12.36
CA PRO A 24 35.83 -16.58 -12.86
C PRO A 24 35.58 -15.08 -13.09
N GLY A 25 35.07 -14.36 -12.08
CA GLY A 25 34.85 -12.91 -12.15
C GLY A 25 35.26 -12.22 -10.85
N ASP A 26 35.91 -11.06 -10.95
CA ASP A 26 36.19 -10.19 -9.81
C ASP A 26 34.91 -9.42 -9.42
N TYR A 27 33.98 -10.14 -8.79
CA TYR A 27 32.70 -9.58 -8.35
C TYR A 27 32.90 -8.44 -7.34
N ARG A 28 33.97 -8.47 -6.56
CA ARG A 28 34.24 -7.43 -5.57
C ARG A 28 34.61 -6.12 -6.26
N GLN A 29 35.49 -6.16 -7.26
CA GLN A 29 35.79 -4.99 -8.08
C GLN A 29 34.54 -4.46 -8.80
N GLN A 30 33.68 -5.33 -9.33
CA GLN A 30 32.43 -4.91 -9.96
C GLN A 30 31.47 -4.22 -8.99
N ILE A 31 31.35 -4.75 -7.76
CA ILE A 31 30.55 -4.15 -6.69
C ILE A 31 31.13 -2.79 -6.34
N ASP A 32 32.42 -2.70 -6.03
CA ASP A 32 33.08 -1.45 -5.62
C ASP A 32 32.96 -0.37 -6.69
N GLN A 33 33.18 -0.73 -7.96
CA GLN A 33 32.99 0.18 -9.10
C GLN A 33 31.52 0.61 -9.22
N GLY A 34 30.58 -0.33 -9.14
CA GLY A 34 29.15 -0.04 -9.24
C GLY A 34 28.67 0.91 -8.13
N LYS A 35 29.16 0.73 -6.90
CA LYS A 35 28.87 1.64 -5.78
C LYS A 35 29.46 3.03 -5.99
N ALA A 36 30.70 3.11 -6.47
CA ALA A 36 31.36 4.38 -6.76
C ALA A 36 30.64 5.15 -7.89
N ASP A 37 30.24 4.45 -8.94
CA ASP A 37 29.47 5.02 -10.06
C ASP A 37 28.10 5.51 -9.58
N PHE A 38 27.40 4.70 -8.76
CA PHE A 38 26.11 5.07 -8.20
C PHE A 38 26.22 6.35 -7.34
N LYS A 39 27.22 6.43 -6.46
CA LYS A 39 27.51 7.61 -5.64
C LYS A 39 27.82 8.83 -6.50
N THR A 40 28.69 8.68 -7.50
CA THR A 40 29.08 9.77 -8.38
C THR A 40 27.87 10.31 -9.16
N ARG A 41 26.99 9.41 -9.61
CA ARG A 41 25.85 9.76 -10.46
C ARG A 41 24.66 10.33 -9.70
N PHE A 42 24.37 9.84 -8.49
CA PHE A 42 23.14 10.16 -7.76
C PHE A 42 23.37 10.85 -6.42
N GLY A 43 24.62 10.89 -5.94
CA GLY A 43 24.99 11.54 -4.69
C GLY A 43 24.83 10.67 -3.44
N TYR A 44 24.50 9.39 -3.60
CA TYR A 44 24.15 8.50 -2.48
C TYR A 44 25.05 7.28 -2.41
N GLU A 45 25.41 6.86 -1.20
CA GLU A 45 26.20 5.65 -0.99
C GLU A 45 25.32 4.38 -0.97
N LEU A 46 25.89 3.26 -1.39
CA LEU A 46 25.30 1.94 -1.22
C LEU A 46 26.08 1.22 -0.12
N LEU A 47 25.54 1.27 1.10
CA LEU A 47 26.23 0.85 2.31
C LEU A 47 25.95 -0.63 2.61
N ASP A 48 26.99 -1.38 2.92
CA ASP A 48 26.86 -2.76 3.42
C ASP A 48 26.60 -2.68 4.93
N LEU A 49 25.50 -3.28 5.38
CA LEU A 49 25.24 -3.47 6.82
C LEU A 49 25.08 -4.94 7.14
N GLU A 50 23.87 -5.49 6.98
CA GLU A 50 23.60 -6.89 7.22
C GLU A 50 23.93 -7.76 6.01
N MET A 51 23.67 -7.22 4.81
CA MET A 51 23.94 -7.90 3.55
C MET A 51 24.84 -7.04 2.66
N GLY A 52 25.72 -7.72 1.92
CA GLY A 52 26.47 -7.09 0.84
C GLY A 52 25.58 -6.88 -0.38
N TRP A 53 25.92 -5.87 -1.20
CA TRP A 53 25.29 -5.65 -2.50
C TRP A 53 25.79 -6.63 -3.56
N LYS A 54 24.91 -7.05 -4.48
CA LYS A 54 25.27 -7.81 -5.69
C LYS A 54 25.32 -6.88 -6.92
N PRO A 55 26.15 -7.17 -7.94
CA PRO A 55 26.22 -6.34 -9.15
C PRO A 55 24.87 -6.09 -9.83
N GLU A 56 24.03 -7.12 -9.89
CA GLU A 56 22.69 -7.06 -10.50
C GLU A 56 21.73 -6.18 -9.69
N GLU A 57 21.83 -6.20 -8.36
CA GLU A 57 21.02 -5.35 -7.47
C GLU A 57 21.39 -3.87 -7.68
N ILE A 58 22.69 -3.56 -7.75
CA ILE A 58 23.20 -2.22 -8.04
C ILE A 58 22.72 -1.74 -9.42
N LYS A 59 22.70 -2.62 -10.42
CA LYS A 59 22.22 -2.31 -11.77
C LYS A 59 20.73 -1.96 -11.79
N GLU A 60 19.89 -2.74 -11.11
CA GLU A 60 18.45 -2.46 -11.03
C GLU A 60 18.15 -1.18 -10.24
N LEU A 61 18.90 -0.90 -9.15
CA LEU A 61 18.81 0.39 -8.45
C LEU A 61 19.24 1.55 -9.35
N THR A 62 20.37 1.42 -10.05
CA THR A 62 20.85 2.45 -10.98
C THR A 62 19.78 2.79 -12.01
N LEU A 63 19.07 1.78 -12.52
CA LEU A 63 17.97 1.99 -13.46
C LEU A 63 16.78 2.71 -12.80
N ALA A 64 16.38 2.31 -11.58
CA ALA A 64 15.32 2.98 -10.83
C ALA A 64 15.62 4.47 -10.60
N PHE A 65 16.85 4.80 -10.18
CA PHE A 65 17.32 6.15 -9.90
C PHE A 65 17.48 7.00 -11.16
N SER A 66 17.88 6.40 -12.28
CA SER A 66 18.03 7.13 -13.55
C SER A 66 16.74 7.81 -14.04
N ARG A 67 15.59 7.34 -13.56
CA ARG A 67 14.29 7.92 -13.88
C ARG A 67 13.90 9.05 -12.93
N LEU A 68 14.50 9.19 -11.76
CA LEU A 68 14.22 10.31 -10.86
C LEU A 68 14.67 11.65 -11.49
N PRO A 69 14.00 12.77 -11.17
CA PRO A 69 14.50 14.09 -11.54
C PRO A 69 15.68 14.50 -10.63
N GLU A 70 16.45 15.51 -11.04
CA GLU A 70 17.59 16.03 -10.24
C GLU A 70 17.18 16.49 -8.84
N THR A 71 15.95 16.93 -8.65
CA THR A 71 15.42 17.37 -7.33
C THR A 71 15.43 16.26 -6.26
N PHE A 72 15.51 14.99 -6.66
CA PHE A 72 15.60 13.84 -5.76
C PHE A 72 17.04 13.34 -5.57
N LEU A 73 18.00 13.96 -6.24
CA LEU A 73 19.41 13.58 -6.19
C LEU A 73 20.18 14.56 -5.30
N HIS A 74 21.26 14.08 -4.69
CA HIS A 74 22.15 14.92 -3.89
C HIS A 74 21.48 15.70 -2.73
N ILE A 75 20.42 15.15 -2.11
CA ILE A 75 19.77 15.78 -0.96
C ILE A 75 20.81 15.92 0.17
N PRO A 76 21.10 17.15 0.67
CA PRO A 76 22.09 17.35 1.72
C PRO A 76 21.73 16.62 3.02
N GLY A 77 22.73 16.08 3.72
CA GLY A 77 22.53 15.34 4.98
C GLY A 77 22.18 13.86 4.80
N VAL A 78 22.12 13.38 3.56
CA VAL A 78 21.80 11.99 3.24
C VAL A 78 23.06 11.22 2.92
N LYS A 79 23.30 10.13 3.65
CA LYS A 79 24.45 9.25 3.37
C LYS A 79 24.17 8.24 2.27
N GLY A 80 23.07 7.48 2.35
CA GLY A 80 22.81 6.44 1.36
C GLY A 80 21.74 5.41 1.71
N PHE A 81 21.78 4.32 0.95
CA PHE A 81 20.87 3.17 1.02
C PHE A 81 21.53 1.99 1.69
N TYR A 82 20.74 1.23 2.42
CA TYR A 82 21.22 0.10 3.22
C TYR A 82 20.54 -1.19 2.81
N HIS A 83 21.32 -2.26 2.65
CA HIS A 83 20.81 -3.59 2.30
C HIS A 83 20.62 -4.47 3.54
N PHE A 84 19.38 -4.92 3.76
CA PHE A 84 18.98 -5.72 4.91
C PHE A 84 18.29 -7.03 4.49
N SER A 85 18.37 -8.05 5.35
CA SER A 85 17.76 -9.35 5.05
C SER A 85 16.22 -9.31 5.13
N LYS A 86 15.68 -8.56 6.10
CA LYS A 86 14.24 -8.39 6.34
C LYS A 86 13.99 -7.20 7.26
N LEU A 87 12.75 -6.68 7.23
CA LEU A 87 12.26 -5.74 8.23
C LEU A 87 12.30 -6.38 9.63
N ARG A 88 13.07 -5.79 10.56
CA ARG A 88 13.20 -6.31 11.94
C ARG A 88 12.09 -5.84 12.89
N ALA A 89 11.24 -4.90 12.45
CA ALA A 89 10.20 -4.28 13.26
C ALA A 89 8.86 -4.23 12.49
N ALA A 90 8.14 -5.36 12.44
CA ALA A 90 6.69 -5.33 12.26
C ALA A 90 6.06 -5.94 13.53
N PRO A 91 5.09 -5.28 14.19
CA PRO A 91 4.37 -5.88 15.29
C PRO A 91 3.76 -7.23 14.90
N GLU A 92 3.85 -8.24 15.78
CA GLU A 92 3.20 -9.53 15.57
C GLU A 92 1.70 -9.35 15.25
N GLY A 93 1.27 -9.91 14.12
CA GLY A 93 -0.14 -9.90 13.72
C GLY A 93 -0.59 -8.72 12.85
N MET A 94 0.30 -7.80 12.46
CA MET A 94 0.05 -6.86 11.37
C MET A 94 0.52 -7.50 10.05
N PRO A 95 -0.36 -7.97 9.15
CA PRO A 95 0.04 -8.27 7.79
C PRO A 95 0.31 -6.93 7.12
N VAL A 96 1.46 -6.30 7.33
CA VAL A 96 1.81 -5.09 6.59
C VAL A 96 1.61 -5.42 5.10
N ASP A 97 1.01 -4.52 4.33
CA ASP A 97 1.20 -4.58 2.89
C ASP A 97 2.72 -4.63 2.71
N ASP A 98 3.25 -5.80 2.37
CA ASP A 98 4.65 -6.20 2.63
C ASP A 98 5.61 -5.41 1.73
N VAL A 99 5.78 -4.11 1.98
CA VAL A 99 6.69 -3.23 1.25
C VAL A 99 8.09 -3.62 1.68
N PRO A 100 8.93 -4.16 0.77
CA PRO A 100 10.25 -4.65 1.09
C PRO A 100 11.26 -3.49 1.19
N ALA A 101 10.85 -2.38 1.78
CA ALA A 101 11.66 -1.20 2.02
C ALA A 101 11.08 -0.36 3.18
N ALA A 102 11.89 0.53 3.74
CA ALA A 102 11.47 1.47 4.76
C ALA A 102 12.30 2.77 4.70
N THR A 103 11.63 3.90 4.92
CA THR A 103 12.26 5.22 4.99
C THR A 103 12.26 5.74 6.43
N PHE A 104 13.38 6.31 6.86
CA PHE A 104 13.57 6.90 8.18
C PHE A 104 14.11 8.34 8.08
N PRO A 105 13.85 9.21 9.07
CA PRO A 105 13.10 8.96 10.31
C PRO A 105 11.58 8.84 10.12
N GLY A 106 10.92 8.22 11.10
CA GLY A 106 9.47 8.34 11.28
C GLY A 106 9.05 9.72 11.79
N PHE A 107 7.76 9.88 12.06
CA PHE A 107 7.22 11.08 12.68
C PHE A 107 5.97 10.75 13.51
N GLN A 108 5.62 11.71 14.37
CA GLN A 108 4.36 11.71 15.11
C GLN A 108 3.60 13.02 14.89
N THR A 109 2.28 12.96 14.91
CA THR A 109 1.38 14.11 14.73
C THR A 109 0.79 14.51 16.08
N VAL A 110 1.20 15.68 16.58
CA VAL A 110 0.85 16.18 17.92
C VAL A 110 0.17 17.54 17.82
N TYR A 111 -0.94 17.72 18.51
CA TYR A 111 -1.49 19.03 18.78
C TYR A 111 -0.98 19.52 20.14
N ARG A 112 -0.30 20.66 20.15
CA ARG A 112 0.20 21.33 21.35
C ARG A 112 -0.84 22.32 21.86
N SER A 113 -1.51 21.98 22.95
CA SER A 113 -2.60 22.78 23.52
C SER A 113 -2.14 24.12 24.07
N SER A 114 -0.94 24.17 24.64
CA SER A 114 -0.35 25.42 25.16
C SER A 114 -0.02 26.43 24.05
N GLN A 115 0.25 25.95 22.83
CA GLN A 115 0.64 26.74 21.67
C GLN A 115 -0.48 26.89 20.64
N LEU A 116 -1.60 26.17 20.82
CA LEU A 116 -2.70 26.06 19.87
C LEU A 116 -2.23 25.68 18.45
N SER A 117 -1.24 24.77 18.37
CA SER A 117 -0.55 24.44 17.12
C SER A 117 -0.60 22.94 16.81
N TYR A 118 -0.83 22.62 15.53
CA TYR A 118 -0.67 21.27 14.99
C TYR A 118 0.77 21.08 14.54
N GLN A 119 1.40 20.00 14.98
CA GLN A 119 2.80 19.71 14.74
C GLN A 119 2.99 18.32 14.13
N VAL A 120 3.90 18.23 13.16
CA VAL A 120 4.53 16.99 12.73
C VAL A 120 5.92 16.99 13.36
N GLU A 121 6.14 16.10 14.32
CA GLU A 121 7.41 15.99 15.04
C GLU A 121 8.19 14.82 14.46
N VAL A 122 9.36 15.14 13.89
CA VAL A 122 10.24 14.18 13.22
C VAL A 122 11.07 13.43 14.25
N ASP A 123 11.14 12.11 14.13
CA ASP A 123 11.90 11.28 15.07
C ASP A 123 13.41 11.53 14.96
N ASP A 124 14.13 11.31 16.07
CA ASP A 124 15.59 11.52 16.16
C ASP A 124 16.43 10.39 15.51
N GLN A 125 15.89 9.71 14.51
CA GLN A 125 16.61 8.63 13.80
C GLN A 125 17.50 9.19 12.69
N GLU A 126 18.58 8.47 12.37
CA GLU A 126 19.44 8.84 11.24
C GLU A 126 18.66 8.71 9.93
N PRO A 127 18.63 9.74 9.07
CA PRO A 127 17.97 9.69 7.77
C PRO A 127 18.57 8.60 6.90
N ARG A 128 17.72 7.66 6.47
CA ARG A 128 18.14 6.54 5.60
C ARG A 128 16.95 5.87 4.94
N VAL A 129 17.25 5.14 3.87
CA VAL A 129 16.34 4.20 3.24
C VAL A 129 16.93 2.80 3.36
N GLU A 130 16.14 1.88 3.90
CA GLU A 130 16.47 0.47 4.03
C GLU A 130 15.74 -0.31 2.93
N LEU A 131 16.49 -1.13 2.18
CA LEU A 131 15.94 -2.03 1.16
C LEU A 131 16.13 -3.48 1.62
N PHE A 132 15.04 -4.25 1.60
CA PHE A 132 15.04 -5.65 2.05
C PHE A 132 15.26 -6.60 0.88
N ASN A 133 15.94 -7.72 1.14
CA ASN A 133 16.33 -8.70 0.11
C ASN A 133 15.16 -9.17 -0.78
N SER A 134 13.93 -9.25 -0.24
CA SER A 134 12.72 -9.60 -1.01
C SER A 134 12.40 -8.63 -2.15
N LEU A 135 12.83 -7.37 -2.07
CA LEU A 135 12.65 -6.36 -3.13
C LEU A 135 13.31 -6.80 -4.44
N PHE A 136 14.49 -7.41 -4.37
CA PHE A 136 15.29 -7.78 -5.54
C PHE A 136 14.80 -9.05 -6.24
N TYR A 137 13.75 -9.69 -5.72
CA TYR A 137 13.04 -10.80 -6.37
C TYR A 137 11.71 -10.36 -7.00
N GLU A 138 11.37 -9.07 -6.93
CA GLU A 138 10.20 -8.52 -7.59
C GLU A 138 10.47 -8.25 -9.07
N ASP A 139 9.39 -8.17 -9.86
CA ASP A 139 9.46 -7.68 -11.23
C ASP A 139 10.09 -6.28 -11.25
N ARG A 140 10.94 -6.00 -12.24
CA ARG A 140 11.63 -4.71 -12.38
C ARG A 140 10.70 -3.50 -12.23
N GLU A 141 9.51 -3.53 -12.81
CA GLU A 141 8.53 -2.45 -12.71
C GLU A 141 8.09 -2.19 -11.26
N VAL A 142 7.87 -3.27 -10.50
CA VAL A 142 7.48 -3.22 -9.09
C VAL A 142 8.64 -2.70 -8.25
N LEU A 143 9.86 -3.19 -8.49
CA LEU A 143 11.08 -2.73 -7.82
C LEU A 143 11.28 -1.23 -8.02
N GLN A 144 11.25 -0.76 -9.28
CA GLN A 144 11.43 0.66 -9.59
C GLN A 144 10.35 1.52 -8.91
N ASN A 145 9.10 1.07 -8.92
CA ASN A 145 8.01 1.80 -8.29
C ASN A 145 8.21 1.94 -6.77
N ILE A 146 8.62 0.86 -6.09
CA ILE A 146 8.91 0.88 -4.63
C ILE A 146 10.10 1.80 -4.33
N VAL A 147 11.20 1.68 -5.07
CA VAL A 147 12.38 2.54 -4.86
C VAL A 147 12.01 4.03 -5.03
N GLN A 148 11.21 4.36 -6.03
CA GLN A 148 10.78 5.74 -6.28
C GLN A 148 9.76 6.23 -5.25
N HIS A 149 8.94 5.34 -4.70
CA HIS A 149 8.05 5.61 -3.57
C HIS A 149 8.85 5.97 -2.31
N GLU A 150 9.83 5.16 -1.91
CA GLU A 150 10.69 5.47 -0.76
C GLU A 150 11.47 6.76 -0.95
N MET A 151 11.97 7.01 -2.16
CA MET A 151 12.62 8.27 -2.48
C MET A 151 11.69 9.48 -2.38
N ALA A 152 10.38 9.29 -2.57
CA ALA A 152 9.40 10.35 -2.37
C ALA A 152 9.10 10.61 -0.90
N HIS A 153 9.02 9.58 -0.05
CA HIS A 153 9.01 9.77 1.41
C HIS A 153 10.22 10.57 1.85
N PHE A 154 11.37 10.20 1.34
CA PHE A 154 12.61 10.82 1.75
C PHE A 154 12.73 12.26 1.26
N PHE A 155 12.34 12.55 0.01
CA PHE A 155 12.20 13.91 -0.49
C PHE A 155 11.23 14.74 0.36
N ASP A 156 10.08 14.17 0.73
CA ASP A 156 9.06 14.84 1.55
C ASP A 156 9.61 15.31 2.90
N ILE A 157 10.37 14.45 3.59
CA ILE A 157 11.03 14.78 4.87
C ILE A 157 11.95 15.99 4.70
N PHE A 158 12.74 16.06 3.64
CA PHE A 158 13.71 17.15 3.42
C PHE A 158 13.11 18.39 2.73
N GLN A 159 11.81 18.39 2.46
CA GLN A 159 11.08 19.53 1.90
C GLN A 159 10.02 20.09 2.87
N GLY A 160 10.17 19.84 4.17
CA GLY A 160 9.24 20.36 5.17
C GLY A 160 7.89 19.63 5.17
N TYR A 161 7.87 18.34 4.82
CA TYR A 161 6.66 17.53 4.67
C TYR A 161 5.60 18.21 3.79
N LEU A 162 5.88 18.30 2.49
CA LEU A 162 4.92 18.74 1.48
C LEU A 162 3.60 17.96 1.56
N SER A 163 3.64 16.68 1.95
CA SER A 163 2.46 15.85 2.21
C SER A 163 1.52 16.39 3.30
N PHE A 164 2.03 17.22 4.21
CA PHE A 164 1.25 17.92 5.23
C PHE A 164 1.05 19.42 4.92
N SER A 165 1.43 19.87 3.72
CA SER A 165 1.14 21.23 3.28
C SER A 165 -0.37 21.45 3.10
N PRO A 166 -0.89 22.66 3.36
CA PRO A 166 -2.32 22.95 3.18
C PRO A 166 -2.84 22.66 1.77
N GLU A 167 -1.99 22.87 0.75
CA GLU A 167 -2.33 22.59 -0.64
C GLU A 167 -2.44 21.09 -0.91
N TRP A 168 -1.46 20.29 -0.46
CA TRP A 168 -1.51 18.84 -0.65
C TRP A 168 -2.70 18.22 0.07
N LEU A 169 -2.94 18.60 1.34
CA LEU A 169 -4.06 18.09 2.13
C LEU A 169 -5.42 18.38 1.50
N LYS A 170 -5.56 19.55 0.86
CA LYS A 170 -6.76 19.91 0.11
C LYS A 170 -6.93 19.04 -1.13
N ILE A 171 -5.87 18.86 -1.92
CA ILE A 171 -5.88 18.06 -3.16
C ILE A 171 -6.11 16.57 -2.86
N SER A 172 -5.57 16.07 -1.74
CA SER A 172 -5.65 14.66 -1.32
C SER A 172 -6.88 14.32 -0.47
N ASP A 173 -7.69 15.33 -0.14
CA ASP A 173 -8.93 15.22 0.64
C ASP A 173 -8.76 14.47 1.98
N PHE A 174 -7.66 14.75 2.68
CA PHE A 174 -7.46 14.31 4.05
C PHE A 174 -7.99 15.36 5.03
N SER A 175 -8.68 14.87 6.06
CA SER A 175 -9.08 15.66 7.22
C SER A 175 -8.37 15.15 8.46
N PHE A 176 -8.30 15.95 9.52
CA PHE A 176 -7.67 15.54 10.77
C PHE A 176 -8.71 15.22 11.83
N ILE A 177 -8.44 14.24 12.67
CA ILE A 177 -9.24 13.96 13.86
C ILE A 177 -8.37 13.98 15.11
N PRO A 178 -8.81 14.65 16.19
CA PRO A 178 -8.14 14.60 17.48
C PRO A 178 -8.24 13.21 18.12
N LEU A 179 -7.14 12.74 18.68
CA LEU A 179 -7.00 11.48 19.40
C LEU A 179 -6.50 11.78 20.83
N PRO A 180 -7.41 12.11 21.77
CA PRO A 180 -7.01 12.39 23.14
C PRO A 180 -6.45 11.14 23.82
N ALA A 181 -5.43 11.34 24.67
CA ALA A 181 -4.91 10.28 25.52
C ALA A 181 -6.01 9.70 26.44
N LEU A 182 -5.88 8.42 26.81
CA LEU A 182 -6.87 7.73 27.66
C LEU A 182 -7.02 8.43 29.03
N ASP A 183 -5.93 8.94 29.57
CA ASP A 183 -5.84 9.71 30.82
C ASP A 183 -5.80 11.23 30.61
N GLY A 184 -6.04 11.68 29.37
CA GLY A 184 -6.00 13.09 29.00
C GLY A 184 -7.00 13.95 29.78
N ARG A 185 -6.67 15.24 29.95
CA ARG A 185 -7.55 16.24 30.56
C ARG A 185 -7.76 17.40 29.59
N VAL A 186 -8.74 18.25 29.89
CA VAL A 186 -8.97 19.48 29.13
C VAL A 186 -7.69 20.32 29.15
N GLY A 187 -7.21 20.73 27.97
CA GLY A 187 -5.97 21.51 27.83
C GLY A 187 -4.70 20.67 27.72
N ASN A 188 -4.76 19.33 27.81
CA ASN A 188 -3.61 18.48 27.49
C ASN A 188 -3.36 18.46 25.99
N ASP A 189 -2.11 18.20 25.61
CA ASP A 189 -1.76 17.85 24.24
C ASP A 189 -2.45 16.54 23.83
N TYR A 190 -2.69 16.39 22.53
CA TYR A 190 -3.28 15.18 21.98
C TYR A 190 -2.60 14.80 20.67
N LEU A 191 -2.61 13.51 20.34
CA LEU A 191 -2.25 13.08 19.00
C LEU A 191 -3.39 13.43 18.05
N PHE A 192 -3.09 13.64 16.77
CA PHE A 192 -4.15 13.70 15.75
C PHE A 192 -3.83 12.73 14.62
N ALA A 193 -4.85 12.17 13.99
CA ALA A 193 -4.67 11.34 12.80
C ALA A 193 -5.23 12.05 11.57
N ALA A 194 -4.57 11.87 10.44
CA ALA A 194 -5.13 12.17 9.14
C ALA A 194 -6.05 11.01 8.71
N VAL A 195 -7.28 11.32 8.33
CA VAL A 195 -8.26 10.37 7.82
C VAL A 195 -8.70 10.78 6.43
N ASN A 196 -8.70 9.81 5.52
CA ASN A 196 -9.13 9.99 4.13
C ASN A 196 -10.63 10.26 4.04
N ASN A 197 -11.11 10.67 2.87
CA ASN A 197 -12.54 10.74 2.59
C ASN A 197 -13.07 9.36 2.11
N PRO A 198 -14.00 8.72 2.85
CA PRO A 198 -14.58 7.43 2.46
C PRO A 198 -15.46 7.51 1.21
N ASP A 199 -15.96 8.70 0.85
CA ASP A 199 -16.84 8.92 -0.31
C ASP A 199 -16.05 9.18 -1.60
N VAL A 200 -14.74 9.41 -1.51
CA VAL A 200 -13.85 9.54 -2.68
C VAL A 200 -13.32 8.16 -3.06
N ASP A 201 -13.47 7.77 -4.32
CA ASP A 201 -13.00 6.47 -4.84
C ASP A 201 -11.50 6.47 -5.20
N HIS A 202 -10.99 7.57 -5.76
CA HIS A 202 -9.65 7.67 -6.35
C HIS A 202 -8.62 8.31 -5.41
N TYR A 203 -7.83 7.48 -4.74
CA TYR A 203 -6.57 7.86 -4.11
C TYR A 203 -5.38 7.50 -5.01
N ALA A 204 -4.17 7.95 -4.66
CA ALA A 204 -3.01 7.74 -5.51
C ALA A 204 -2.83 6.28 -5.93
N PRO A 205 -2.56 6.01 -7.21
CA PRO A 205 -2.33 4.65 -7.72
C PRO A 205 -1.12 4.02 -7.04
N VAL A 206 -1.27 2.78 -6.60
CA VAL A 206 -0.24 2.06 -5.84
C VAL A 206 0.59 1.15 -6.74
N SER A 207 1.68 0.56 -6.24
CA SER A 207 2.34 -0.55 -6.93
C SER A 207 1.38 -1.73 -7.11
N SER A 208 1.52 -2.54 -8.16
CA SER A 208 0.71 -3.76 -8.34
C SER A 208 0.87 -4.80 -7.22
N ARG A 209 1.84 -4.59 -6.32
CA ARG A 209 2.05 -5.34 -5.08
C ARG A 209 1.06 -4.95 -3.97
N GLN A 210 0.65 -3.69 -3.90
CA GLN A 210 -0.15 -3.12 -2.83
C GLN A 210 -1.65 -3.16 -3.17
N LEU A 211 -2.47 -3.04 -2.13
CA LEU A 211 -3.91 -2.82 -2.29
C LEU A 211 -4.21 -1.32 -2.43
N PRO A 212 -5.27 -0.92 -3.13
CA PRO A 212 -5.66 0.50 -3.28
C PRO A 212 -5.90 1.23 -1.95
N THR A 213 -6.12 0.52 -0.85
CA THR A 213 -6.24 1.10 0.50
C THR A 213 -4.94 1.69 1.04
N TYR A 214 -3.78 1.38 0.44
CA TYR A 214 -2.48 1.79 0.95
C TYR A 214 -2.31 3.32 0.93
N SER A 215 -2.61 3.98 -0.20
CA SER A 215 -2.61 5.45 -0.32
C SER A 215 -3.64 6.15 0.58
N ARG A 216 -4.57 5.42 1.19
CA ARG A 216 -5.58 5.97 2.11
C ARG A 216 -5.12 5.98 3.56
N GLN A 217 -3.96 5.39 3.86
CA GLN A 217 -3.48 5.25 5.23
C GLN A 217 -3.14 6.58 5.87
N ASN A 218 -2.44 7.46 5.14
CA ASN A 218 -2.10 8.81 5.56
C ASN A 218 -1.65 9.68 4.35
N PRO A 219 -1.51 11.00 4.51
CA PRO A 219 -1.07 11.91 3.44
C PRO A 219 0.33 11.64 2.88
N GLN A 220 1.25 11.12 3.71
CA GLN A 220 2.62 10.80 3.31
C GLN A 220 2.64 9.63 2.31
N GLU A 221 1.88 8.58 2.58
CA GLU A 221 1.72 7.44 1.66
C GLU A 221 1.02 7.86 0.36
N ASP A 222 -0.01 8.71 0.43
CA ASP A 222 -0.66 9.26 -0.77
C ASP A 222 0.33 10.08 -1.61
N PHE A 223 1.16 10.89 -0.97
CA PHE A 223 2.21 11.67 -1.64
C PHE A 223 3.27 10.78 -2.30
N ALA A 224 3.81 9.81 -1.57
CA ALA A 224 4.84 8.92 -2.09
C ALA A 224 4.33 8.07 -3.26
N ASN A 225 3.12 7.52 -3.16
CA ASN A 225 2.47 6.81 -4.26
C ASN A 225 2.16 7.73 -5.44
N SER A 226 1.76 8.98 -5.19
CA SER A 226 1.55 9.98 -6.26
C SER A 226 2.83 10.30 -7.01
N ALA A 227 3.96 10.47 -6.32
CA ALA A 227 5.26 10.72 -6.94
C ALA A 227 5.75 9.51 -7.75
N ALA A 228 5.58 8.29 -7.22
CA ALA A 228 5.89 7.07 -7.97
C ALA A 228 4.96 6.88 -9.19
N ALA A 229 3.66 7.23 -9.06
CA ALA A 229 2.71 7.21 -10.16
C ALA A 229 3.05 8.26 -11.24
N TYR A 230 3.53 9.44 -10.86
CA TYR A 230 3.97 10.48 -11.79
C TYR A 230 5.01 9.97 -12.80
N ILE A 231 5.92 9.09 -12.35
CA ILE A 231 6.98 8.50 -13.17
C ILE A 231 6.49 7.29 -13.97
N ASN A 232 5.59 6.47 -13.39
CA ASN A 232 5.30 5.12 -13.90
C ASN A 232 3.88 4.90 -14.42
N TYR A 233 2.94 5.79 -14.12
CA TYR A 233 1.54 5.59 -14.44
C TYR A 233 1.10 6.52 -15.57
N PRO A 234 0.90 5.99 -16.80
CA PRO A 234 0.58 6.82 -17.97
C PRO A 234 -0.73 7.59 -17.82
N TYR A 235 -1.64 7.12 -16.96
CA TYR A 235 -2.93 7.75 -16.76
C TYR A 235 -2.98 8.76 -15.61
N PHE A 236 -1.89 8.94 -14.86
CA PHE A 236 -1.91 9.74 -13.62
C PHE A 236 -2.38 11.18 -13.85
N ARG A 237 -1.96 11.78 -14.96
CA ARG A 237 -2.35 13.16 -15.30
C ARG A 237 -3.85 13.33 -15.55
N TYR A 238 -4.53 12.26 -15.95
CA TYR A 238 -5.96 12.28 -16.27
C TYR A 238 -6.79 11.86 -15.05
N SER A 239 -6.35 10.85 -14.30
CA SER A 239 -7.06 10.38 -13.10
C SER A 239 -6.87 11.33 -11.91
N HIS A 240 -5.74 12.03 -11.84
CA HIS A 240 -5.37 12.87 -10.71
C HIS A 240 -4.73 14.20 -11.16
N PRO A 241 -5.46 15.04 -11.93
CA PRO A 241 -4.89 16.23 -12.56
C PRO A 241 -4.30 17.24 -11.57
N GLU A 242 -4.94 17.47 -10.42
CA GLU A 242 -4.44 18.40 -9.41
C GLU A 242 -3.16 17.88 -8.72
N ARG A 243 -3.12 16.59 -8.33
CA ARG A 243 -1.89 15.95 -7.81
C ARG A 243 -0.77 16.01 -8.84
N TYR A 244 -1.08 15.74 -10.11
CA TYR A 244 -0.13 15.81 -11.22
C TYR A 244 0.48 17.20 -11.38
N LEU A 245 -0.34 18.25 -11.36
CA LEU A 245 0.13 19.64 -11.48
C LEU A 245 0.97 20.07 -10.29
N PHE A 246 0.56 19.69 -9.07
CA PHE A 246 1.35 19.93 -7.86
C PHE A 246 2.74 19.30 -7.99
N LEU A 247 2.81 18.02 -8.34
CA LEU A 247 4.06 17.29 -8.48
C LEU A 247 4.92 17.84 -9.61
N LYS A 248 4.34 18.12 -10.79
CA LYS A 248 5.04 18.74 -11.91
C LYS A 248 5.77 20.01 -11.49
N ASN A 249 5.07 20.89 -10.77
CA ASN A 249 5.57 22.23 -10.46
C ASN A 249 6.50 22.26 -9.24
N LYS A 250 6.20 21.48 -8.20
CA LYS A 250 6.89 21.57 -6.90
C LYS A 250 7.91 20.49 -6.64
N VAL A 251 7.82 19.37 -7.37
CA VAL A 251 8.59 18.16 -7.07
C VAL A 251 9.47 17.78 -8.25
N PHE A 252 8.94 17.79 -9.46
CA PHE A 252 9.62 17.30 -10.67
C PHE A 252 10.22 18.41 -11.55
N GLY A 253 10.14 19.68 -11.14
CA GLY A 253 10.76 20.80 -11.86
C GLY A 253 10.29 20.93 -13.32
N GLY A 254 9.05 20.55 -13.61
CA GLY A 254 8.47 20.56 -14.96
C GLY A 254 8.75 19.33 -15.82
N LYS A 255 9.60 18.39 -15.39
CA LYS A 255 9.91 17.16 -16.14
C LYS A 255 8.66 16.30 -16.33
N GLU A 256 8.32 15.95 -17.56
CA GLU A 256 7.19 15.07 -17.89
C GLU A 256 7.68 13.70 -18.38
N TYR A 257 7.00 12.63 -17.96
CA TYR A 257 7.33 11.24 -18.32
C TYR A 257 6.41 10.65 -19.40
N PHE A 258 5.23 11.24 -19.57
CA PHE A 258 4.22 10.79 -20.52
C PHE A 258 3.67 11.98 -21.31
N PRO A 259 3.40 11.82 -22.62
CA PRO A 259 2.85 12.88 -23.45
C PRO A 259 1.45 13.29 -22.97
N ALA A 260 1.10 14.55 -23.23
CA ALA A 260 -0.23 15.07 -22.93
C ALA A 260 -1.18 14.79 -24.10
N THR A 261 -2.40 14.37 -23.78
CA THR A 261 -3.55 14.45 -24.69
C THR A 261 -4.61 15.37 -24.06
N GLY A 262 -5.55 15.85 -24.86
CA GLY A 262 -6.69 16.64 -24.37
C GLY A 262 -7.88 15.79 -23.90
N ALA A 263 -7.70 14.48 -23.75
CA ALA A 263 -8.78 13.55 -23.44
C ALA A 263 -9.10 13.48 -21.94
N SER A 264 -10.33 13.07 -21.60
CA SER A 264 -10.68 12.70 -20.23
C SER A 264 -10.00 11.38 -19.82
N TYR A 265 -9.95 11.08 -18.52
CA TYR A 265 -9.38 9.80 -18.04
C TYR A 265 -10.06 8.59 -18.68
N ARG A 266 -11.40 8.57 -18.66
CA ARG A 266 -12.19 7.51 -19.26
C ARG A 266 -11.91 7.40 -20.76
N ASP A 267 -11.97 8.50 -21.50
CA ASP A 267 -11.81 8.46 -22.96
C ASP A 267 -10.40 8.03 -23.36
N GLN A 268 -9.38 8.47 -22.63
CA GLN A 268 -7.99 8.08 -22.87
C GLN A 268 -7.79 6.58 -22.66
N VAL A 269 -8.26 6.03 -21.53
CA VAL A 269 -8.14 4.60 -21.23
C VAL A 269 -8.91 3.77 -22.26
N VAL A 270 -10.14 4.15 -22.57
CA VAL A 270 -10.98 3.41 -23.52
C VAL A 270 -10.38 3.45 -24.93
N ALA A 271 -9.84 4.59 -25.37
CA ALA A 271 -9.19 4.70 -26.67
C ALA A 271 -7.92 3.84 -26.75
N ASP A 272 -7.07 3.85 -25.72
CA ASP A 272 -5.87 3.00 -25.68
C ASP A 272 -6.24 1.52 -25.66
N PHE A 273 -7.28 1.14 -24.90
CA PHE A 273 -7.79 -0.22 -24.86
C PHE A 273 -8.36 -0.65 -26.23
N GLU A 274 -9.10 0.26 -26.86
CA GLU A 274 -9.47 0.32 -28.28
C GLU A 274 -8.41 -0.19 -29.23
N LYS A 275 -7.30 0.54 -29.16
CA LYS A 275 -6.19 0.35 -30.04
C LYS A 275 -5.57 -1.03 -29.84
N VAL A 276 -5.26 -1.42 -28.60
CA VAL A 276 -4.62 -2.72 -28.35
C VAL A 276 -5.52 -3.91 -28.67
N LEU A 277 -6.85 -3.78 -28.53
CA LEU A 277 -7.79 -4.81 -28.97
C LEU A 277 -7.82 -4.93 -30.51
N THR A 278 -7.85 -3.81 -31.22
CA THR A 278 -7.88 -3.75 -32.69
C THR A 278 -6.58 -4.31 -33.28
N ASP A 279 -5.45 -3.92 -32.70
CA ASP A 279 -4.11 -4.35 -33.11
C ASP A 279 -3.79 -5.79 -32.68
N LYS A 280 -4.69 -6.42 -31.89
CA LYS A 280 -4.49 -7.74 -31.26
C LYS A 280 -3.25 -7.81 -30.36
N ASP A 281 -2.87 -6.68 -29.76
CA ASP A 281 -1.83 -6.58 -28.74
C ASP A 281 -2.38 -7.06 -27.38
N TRP A 282 -2.41 -8.38 -27.21
CA TRP A 282 -2.95 -9.01 -25.99
C TRP A 282 -2.14 -8.71 -24.73
N ASP A 283 -0.84 -8.46 -24.86
CA ASP A 283 0.00 -8.02 -23.74
C ASP A 283 -0.32 -6.57 -23.36
N GLY A 284 -0.63 -5.72 -24.35
CA GLY A 284 -1.18 -4.37 -24.14
C GLY A 284 -2.50 -4.37 -23.38
N VAL A 285 -3.39 -5.30 -23.68
CA VAL A 285 -4.66 -5.47 -22.93
C VAL A 285 -4.40 -5.75 -21.45
N VAL A 286 -3.47 -6.65 -21.14
CA VAL A 286 -3.07 -6.96 -19.75
C VAL A 286 -2.45 -5.74 -19.08
N ARG A 287 -1.55 -5.03 -19.78
CA ARG A 287 -0.88 -3.82 -19.27
C ARG A 287 -1.89 -2.73 -18.91
N ILE A 288 -2.82 -2.40 -19.80
CA ILE A 288 -3.85 -1.37 -19.53
C ILE A 288 -4.77 -1.81 -18.38
N SER A 289 -5.19 -3.07 -18.34
CA SER A 289 -6.02 -3.59 -17.24
C SER A 289 -5.30 -3.54 -15.90
N ARG A 290 -3.99 -3.80 -15.90
CA ARG A 290 -3.13 -3.64 -14.71
C ARG A 290 -3.11 -2.20 -14.26
N GLU A 291 -2.85 -1.25 -15.16
CA GLU A 291 -2.78 0.17 -14.86
C GLU A 291 -4.10 0.69 -14.26
N VAL A 292 -5.25 0.36 -14.84
CA VAL A 292 -6.57 0.71 -14.29
C VAL A 292 -6.80 0.07 -12.92
N GLY A 293 -6.31 -1.16 -12.69
CA GLY A 293 -6.46 -1.86 -11.41
C GLY A 293 -5.54 -1.37 -10.28
N ARG A 294 -4.70 -0.35 -10.51
CA ARG A 294 -3.85 0.28 -9.47
C ARG A 294 -4.61 1.32 -8.65
N ASP A 295 -5.72 1.82 -9.17
CA ASP A 295 -6.71 2.60 -8.43
C ASP A 295 -8.06 1.83 -8.39
N TYR A 296 -9.11 2.47 -7.85
CA TYR A 296 -10.46 1.91 -7.87
C TYR A 296 -11.32 2.71 -8.86
N SER A 297 -11.63 2.13 -10.02
CA SER A 297 -12.33 2.81 -11.13
C SER A 297 -13.49 1.97 -11.67
N PRO A 298 -14.58 1.75 -10.90
CA PRO A 298 -15.58 0.73 -11.20
C PRO A 298 -16.30 0.89 -12.55
N GLU A 299 -16.52 2.14 -12.99
CA GLU A 299 -17.17 2.44 -14.27
C GLU A 299 -16.27 2.06 -15.45
N ILE A 300 -15.00 2.49 -15.41
CA ILE A 300 -13.98 2.17 -16.44
C ILE A 300 -13.73 0.66 -16.45
N GLU A 301 -13.53 0.05 -15.28
CA GLU A 301 -13.35 -1.40 -15.18
C GLU A 301 -14.51 -2.18 -15.79
N SER A 302 -15.75 -1.74 -15.58
CA SER A 302 -16.93 -2.39 -16.14
C SER A 302 -16.96 -2.32 -17.66
N GLU A 303 -16.60 -1.18 -18.24
CA GLU A 303 -16.51 -1.01 -19.69
C GLU A 303 -15.38 -1.86 -20.29
N LEU A 304 -14.21 -1.92 -19.65
CA LEU A 304 -13.12 -2.81 -20.08
C LEU A 304 -13.59 -4.27 -20.11
N VAL A 305 -14.29 -4.72 -19.08
CA VAL A 305 -14.81 -6.10 -19.02
C VAL A 305 -15.82 -6.39 -20.13
N GLU A 306 -16.72 -5.47 -20.44
CA GLU A 306 -17.72 -5.65 -21.51
C GLU A 306 -17.05 -5.81 -22.88
N ARG A 307 -16.00 -5.04 -23.15
CA ARG A 307 -15.20 -5.15 -24.37
C ARG A 307 -14.46 -6.48 -24.45
N LEU A 308 -13.87 -6.92 -23.33
CA LEU A 308 -13.25 -8.25 -23.22
C LEU A 308 -14.26 -9.37 -23.48
N GLU A 309 -15.46 -9.28 -22.91
CA GLU A 309 -16.54 -10.25 -23.11
C GLU A 309 -16.91 -10.37 -24.59
N LYS A 310 -17.09 -9.24 -25.29
CA LYS A 310 -17.42 -9.20 -26.71
C LYS A 310 -16.34 -9.88 -27.58
N ILE A 311 -15.07 -9.61 -27.32
CA ILE A 311 -13.96 -10.23 -28.07
C ILE A 311 -13.92 -11.75 -27.85
N LEU A 312 -14.30 -12.21 -26.66
CA LEU A 312 -14.35 -13.63 -26.32
C LEU A 312 -15.54 -14.38 -26.94
N GLU A 313 -16.48 -13.71 -27.61
CA GLU A 313 -17.55 -14.36 -28.39
C GLU A 313 -17.03 -15.04 -29.66
N ALA A 314 -15.89 -14.60 -30.18
CA ALA A 314 -15.22 -15.21 -31.32
C ALA A 314 -14.74 -16.65 -31.02
N SER A 315 -14.35 -17.36 -32.09
CA SER A 315 -13.79 -18.72 -32.00
C SER A 315 -12.63 -18.79 -31.01
N PRO A 316 -12.48 -19.89 -30.24
CA PRO A 316 -11.41 -20.04 -29.25
C PRO A 316 -10.01 -19.80 -29.83
N ASP A 317 -9.16 -19.12 -29.05
CA ASP A 317 -7.76 -18.82 -29.39
C ASP A 317 -6.94 -18.87 -28.10
N SER A 318 -5.97 -19.79 -28.02
CA SER A 318 -5.28 -20.08 -26.75
C SER A 318 -4.50 -18.89 -26.20
N VAL A 319 -3.87 -18.09 -27.06
CA VAL A 319 -3.04 -16.95 -26.66
C VAL A 319 -3.94 -15.82 -26.20
N ARG A 320 -4.89 -15.40 -27.04
CA ARG A 320 -5.86 -14.35 -26.72
C ARG A 320 -6.61 -14.71 -25.45
N ASP A 321 -7.22 -15.89 -25.39
CA ASP A 321 -8.10 -16.27 -24.28
C ASP A 321 -7.35 -16.29 -22.95
N THR A 322 -6.10 -16.76 -22.94
CA THR A 322 -5.24 -16.73 -21.76
C THR A 322 -4.95 -15.30 -21.33
N ARG A 323 -4.53 -14.43 -22.26
CA ARG A 323 -4.20 -13.03 -21.95
C ARG A 323 -5.41 -12.23 -21.48
N LEU A 324 -6.58 -12.39 -22.12
CA LEU A 324 -7.81 -11.74 -21.65
C LEU A 324 -8.24 -12.29 -20.28
N GLY A 325 -8.06 -13.60 -20.03
CA GLY A 325 -8.24 -14.20 -18.71
C GLY A 325 -7.32 -13.60 -17.64
N VAL A 326 -6.05 -13.31 -17.98
CA VAL A 326 -5.10 -12.64 -17.08
C VAL A 326 -5.48 -11.19 -16.83
N ALA A 327 -5.88 -10.44 -17.86
CA ALA A 327 -6.28 -9.04 -17.76
C ALA A 327 -7.40 -8.84 -16.73
N THR A 328 -8.41 -9.72 -16.75
CA THR A 328 -9.53 -9.69 -15.78
C THR A 328 -9.14 -9.97 -14.31
N CYS A 329 -7.90 -10.36 -14.02
CA CYS A 329 -7.43 -10.51 -12.64
C CYS A 329 -7.06 -9.18 -11.98
N TYR A 330 -6.84 -8.12 -12.75
CA TYR A 330 -6.52 -6.81 -12.19
C TYR A 330 -7.78 -6.00 -11.83
N LEU A 331 -8.94 -6.39 -12.38
CA LEU A 331 -10.21 -5.70 -12.22
C LEU A 331 -11.02 -6.28 -11.04
N TYR A 332 -11.58 -5.41 -10.21
CA TYR A 332 -12.49 -5.72 -9.10
C TYR A 332 -13.95 -5.83 -9.53
N SER A 333 -14.28 -5.56 -10.80
CA SER A 333 -15.62 -5.82 -11.34
C SER A 333 -16.04 -7.31 -11.17
N PRO A 334 -17.22 -7.62 -10.61
CA PRO A 334 -17.71 -9.00 -10.51
C PRO A 334 -17.87 -9.69 -11.87
N LYS A 335 -18.12 -8.93 -12.94
CA LYS A 335 -18.17 -9.45 -14.31
C LYS A 335 -16.82 -10.04 -14.72
N ALA A 336 -15.70 -9.45 -14.29
CA ALA A 336 -14.35 -9.96 -14.58
C ALA A 336 -14.13 -11.39 -14.04
N LEU A 337 -14.67 -11.71 -12.86
CA LEU A 337 -14.63 -13.07 -12.33
C LEU A 337 -15.50 -14.04 -13.14
N LYS A 338 -16.66 -13.58 -13.63
CA LYS A 338 -17.55 -14.37 -14.50
C LYS A 338 -16.85 -14.75 -15.80
N VAL A 339 -16.13 -13.82 -16.43
CA VAL A 339 -15.30 -14.08 -17.63
C VAL A 339 -14.33 -15.23 -17.38
N ARG A 340 -13.51 -15.16 -16.32
CA ARG A 340 -12.54 -16.21 -15.97
C ARG A 340 -13.19 -17.56 -15.75
N ARG A 341 -14.31 -17.59 -15.01
CA ARG A 341 -15.06 -18.84 -14.77
C ARG A 341 -15.55 -19.45 -16.08
N ASN A 342 -16.02 -18.63 -17.02
CA ASN A 342 -16.50 -19.09 -18.30
C ASN A 342 -15.38 -19.64 -19.19
N LEU A 343 -14.22 -18.98 -19.23
CA LEU A 343 -13.03 -19.47 -19.95
C LEU A 343 -12.59 -20.85 -19.45
N ILE A 344 -12.52 -21.03 -18.13
CA ILE A 344 -12.16 -22.31 -17.50
C ILE A 344 -13.21 -23.38 -17.79
N ARG A 345 -14.51 -23.07 -17.61
CA ARG A 345 -15.61 -24.02 -17.84
C ARG A 345 -15.69 -24.50 -19.28
N LYS A 346 -15.43 -23.60 -20.23
CA LYS A 346 -15.37 -23.91 -21.67
C LYS A 346 -14.06 -24.59 -22.09
N LYS A 347 -13.15 -24.89 -21.14
CA LYS A 347 -11.82 -25.47 -21.37
C LYS A 347 -10.95 -24.65 -22.35
N ARG A 348 -11.19 -23.33 -22.44
CA ARG A 348 -10.41 -22.41 -23.28
C ARG A 348 -9.09 -22.00 -22.62
N VAL A 349 -9.07 -21.96 -21.29
CA VAL A 349 -7.89 -21.64 -20.48
C VAL A 349 -7.84 -22.58 -19.28
N ALA A 350 -6.67 -23.13 -18.99
CA ALA A 350 -6.46 -23.95 -17.80
C ALA A 350 -6.39 -23.09 -16.53
N LEU A 351 -6.98 -23.56 -15.43
CA LEU A 351 -6.91 -22.86 -14.14
C LEU A 351 -5.46 -22.65 -13.70
N GLN A 352 -4.59 -23.64 -13.89
CA GLN A 352 -3.20 -23.59 -13.46
C GLN A 352 -2.44 -22.44 -14.13
N THR A 353 -2.64 -22.25 -15.44
CA THR A 353 -2.05 -21.13 -16.20
C THR A 353 -2.44 -19.77 -15.65
N LEU A 354 -3.69 -19.60 -15.19
CA LEU A 354 -4.09 -18.34 -14.55
C LEU A 354 -3.47 -18.19 -13.17
N LEU A 355 -3.37 -19.27 -12.38
CA LEU A 355 -2.83 -19.21 -11.01
C LEU A 355 -1.31 -18.96 -10.95
N GLU A 356 -0.58 -19.22 -12.03
CA GLU A 356 0.83 -18.83 -12.18
C GLU A 356 1.01 -17.30 -12.18
N VAL A 357 -0.02 -16.54 -12.59
CA VAL A 357 -0.02 -15.09 -12.45
C VAL A 357 -0.35 -14.72 -11.01
N ARG A 358 0.61 -14.13 -10.30
CA ARG A 358 0.50 -13.70 -8.88
C ARG A 358 -0.82 -13.00 -8.57
N ARG A 359 -1.20 -12.00 -9.37
CA ARG A 359 -2.46 -11.25 -9.17
C ARG A 359 -3.69 -12.14 -9.24
N CYS A 360 -3.77 -13.06 -10.21
CA CYS A 360 -4.85 -14.03 -10.29
C CYS A 360 -4.88 -14.97 -9.07
N GLY A 361 -3.70 -15.38 -8.58
CA GLY A 361 -3.54 -16.16 -7.36
C GLY A 361 -4.11 -15.46 -6.11
N LEU A 362 -3.80 -14.17 -5.92
CA LEU A 362 -4.33 -13.35 -4.82
C LEU A 362 -5.86 -13.19 -4.91
N MET A 363 -6.38 -12.98 -6.13
CA MET A 363 -7.83 -12.84 -6.36
C MET A 363 -8.59 -14.19 -6.32
N SER A 364 -7.87 -15.30 -6.17
CA SER A 364 -8.44 -16.64 -6.20
C SER A 364 -9.37 -16.89 -5.01
N ARG A 365 -10.25 -17.90 -5.15
CA ARG A 365 -11.13 -18.34 -4.06
C ARG A 365 -10.33 -18.73 -2.83
N ARG A 366 -9.25 -19.49 -3.03
CA ARG A 366 -8.44 -20.03 -1.94
C ARG A 366 -7.76 -18.91 -1.15
N SER A 367 -7.14 -17.95 -1.84
CA SER A 367 -6.47 -16.82 -1.18
C SER A 367 -7.49 -15.94 -0.46
N PHE A 368 -8.60 -15.57 -1.12
CA PHE A 368 -9.65 -14.78 -0.45
C PHE A 368 -10.18 -15.45 0.81
N GLU A 369 -10.62 -16.71 0.72
CA GLU A 369 -11.32 -17.38 1.82
C GLU A 369 -10.39 -17.77 2.98
N ARG A 370 -9.11 -18.06 2.72
CA ARG A 370 -8.14 -18.50 3.74
C ARG A 370 -7.31 -17.37 4.33
N GLU A 371 -7.27 -16.21 3.67
CA GLU A 371 -6.36 -15.13 4.04
C GLU A 371 -7.11 -13.79 4.15
N PHE A 372 -7.45 -13.15 3.01
CA PHE A 372 -8.01 -11.80 2.99
C PHE A 372 -9.29 -11.67 3.81
N ALA A 373 -10.22 -12.63 3.70
CA ALA A 373 -11.48 -12.60 4.43
C ALA A 373 -11.30 -12.68 5.95
N LEU A 374 -10.13 -13.11 6.44
CA LEU A 374 -9.78 -13.21 7.85
C LEU A 374 -9.04 -11.99 8.38
N TRP A 375 -8.60 -11.07 7.51
CA TRP A 375 -7.84 -9.88 7.93
C TRP A 375 -8.66 -8.99 8.85
N SER A 376 -8.05 -8.55 9.94
CA SER A 376 -8.62 -7.54 10.83
C SER A 376 -8.68 -6.18 10.15
N LEU A 377 -9.67 -5.39 10.54
CA LEU A 377 -9.83 -4.01 10.08
C LEU A 377 -8.70 -3.14 10.65
N ARG A 378 -8.35 -2.07 9.94
CA ARG A 378 -7.18 -1.23 10.23
C ARG A 378 -7.55 0.23 10.42
N ASN A 379 -6.62 0.98 11.02
CA ASN A 379 -6.70 2.43 11.18
C ASN A 379 -8.06 2.84 11.76
N ILE A 380 -8.47 2.15 12.83
CA ILE A 380 -9.79 2.32 13.44
C ILE A 380 -9.72 3.53 14.36
N TYR A 381 -10.51 4.55 14.06
CA TYR A 381 -10.55 5.79 14.82
C TYR A 381 -11.96 6.11 15.27
N PHE A 382 -12.10 6.40 16.57
CA PHE A 382 -13.31 6.96 17.16
C PHE A 382 -13.19 8.48 17.24
N PHE A 383 -14.26 9.19 16.87
CA PHE A 383 -14.37 10.64 17.05
C PHE A 383 -15.83 11.06 17.12
N LYS A 384 -16.07 12.34 17.42
CA LYS A 384 -17.41 12.94 17.34
C LYS A 384 -17.47 14.03 16.29
N THR A 385 -18.58 14.11 15.57
CA THR A 385 -18.88 15.21 14.66
C THR A 385 -20.25 15.76 14.99
N LYS A 386 -20.35 17.06 15.31
CA LYS A 386 -21.60 17.69 15.77
C LYS A 386 -22.27 16.90 16.90
N GLY A 387 -21.45 16.42 17.84
CA GLY A 387 -21.88 15.61 18.99
C GLY A 387 -22.11 14.11 18.72
N ARG A 388 -22.25 13.68 17.46
CA ARG A 388 -22.55 12.29 17.11
C ARG A 388 -21.30 11.43 17.08
N ALA A 389 -21.40 10.23 17.65
CA ALA A 389 -20.32 9.27 17.69
C ALA A 389 -20.09 8.60 16.32
N GLN A 390 -18.85 8.61 15.87
CA GLN A 390 -18.43 8.10 14.56
C GLN A 390 -17.27 7.11 14.75
N ILE A 391 -17.20 6.12 13.88
CA ILE A 391 -15.99 5.31 13.68
C ILE A 391 -15.59 5.37 12.21
N GLN A 392 -14.30 5.51 11.93
CA GLN A 392 -13.74 5.38 10.58
C GLN A 392 -12.59 4.38 10.58
N PHE A 393 -12.50 3.58 9.53
CA PHE A 393 -11.49 2.51 9.40
C PHE A 393 -11.26 2.12 7.94
N LEU A 394 -10.21 1.30 7.73
CA LEU A 394 -9.90 0.67 6.46
C LEU A 394 -10.19 -0.84 6.50
N ASP A 395 -10.88 -1.34 5.47
CA ASP A 395 -11.08 -2.76 5.16
C ASP A 395 -10.43 -3.12 3.81
N PRO A 396 -9.14 -3.52 3.80
CA PRO A 396 -8.43 -3.93 2.59
C PRO A 396 -9.06 -5.11 1.84
N ALA A 397 -9.88 -5.94 2.50
CA ALA A 397 -10.51 -7.10 1.89
C ALA A 397 -11.85 -6.76 1.22
N LEU A 398 -12.42 -5.57 1.45
CA LEU A 398 -13.72 -5.17 0.94
C LEU A 398 -13.82 -5.16 -0.61
N PRO A 399 -12.85 -4.58 -1.37
CA PRO A 399 -12.92 -4.60 -2.83
C PRO A 399 -12.97 -6.02 -3.38
N LEU A 400 -12.12 -6.91 -2.85
CA LEU A 400 -12.08 -8.32 -3.25
C LEU A 400 -13.34 -9.09 -2.83
N ALA A 401 -13.89 -8.82 -1.66
CA ALA A 401 -15.14 -9.43 -1.20
C ALA A 401 -16.29 -9.11 -2.19
N GLY A 402 -16.46 -7.83 -2.52
CA GLY A 402 -17.46 -7.39 -3.50
C GLY A 402 -17.23 -7.98 -4.88
N ALA A 403 -15.99 -7.99 -5.38
CA ALA A 403 -15.62 -8.61 -6.66
C ALA A 403 -16.00 -10.10 -6.75
N ARG A 404 -16.00 -10.79 -5.61
CA ARG A 404 -16.38 -12.20 -5.49
C ARG A 404 -17.86 -12.41 -5.18
N GLY A 405 -18.66 -11.34 -5.14
CA GLY A 405 -20.10 -11.37 -4.90
C GLY A 405 -20.46 -11.57 -3.43
N PHE A 406 -19.57 -11.29 -2.48
CA PHE A 406 -19.91 -11.28 -1.06
C PHE A 406 -20.47 -9.91 -0.66
N GLU A 407 -21.55 -9.92 0.09
CA GLU A 407 -22.04 -8.76 0.82
C GLU A 407 -21.31 -8.65 2.16
N THR A 408 -20.94 -7.43 2.56
CA THR A 408 -20.21 -7.20 3.81
C THR A 408 -21.08 -6.50 4.83
N ARG A 409 -21.16 -7.07 6.03
CA ARG A 409 -21.79 -6.46 7.20
C ARG A 409 -20.74 -6.29 8.29
N TYR A 410 -20.52 -5.07 8.74
CA TYR A 410 -19.72 -4.79 9.91
C TYR A 410 -20.56 -4.95 11.16
N LEU A 411 -20.00 -5.62 12.15
CA LEU A 411 -20.60 -5.85 13.46
C LEU A 411 -19.70 -5.16 14.47
N TRP A 412 -20.29 -4.29 15.30
CA TRP A 412 -19.53 -3.53 16.28
C TRP A 412 -20.16 -3.60 17.67
N ARG A 413 -19.31 -3.53 18.69
CA ARG A 413 -19.68 -3.60 20.11
C ARG A 413 -18.85 -2.63 20.93
N ILE A 414 -19.45 -2.06 21.96
CA ILE A 414 -18.79 -1.19 22.93
C ILE A 414 -19.03 -1.72 24.34
N TYR A 415 -17.97 -1.81 25.13
CA TYR A 415 -18.04 -2.24 26.53
C TYR A 415 -16.99 -1.51 27.37
N TYR A 416 -17.17 -1.51 28.69
CA TYR A 416 -16.14 -1.02 29.61
C TYR A 416 -14.89 -1.90 29.53
N GLU A 417 -13.73 -1.27 29.66
CA GLU A 417 -12.49 -2.01 29.84
C GLU A 417 -12.58 -2.96 31.05
N GLY A 418 -12.19 -4.22 30.86
CA GLY A 418 -12.29 -5.27 31.88
C GLY A 418 -13.69 -5.89 32.03
N SER A 419 -14.70 -5.45 31.28
CA SER A 419 -16.03 -6.05 31.23
C SER A 419 -16.25 -6.85 29.95
N SER A 420 -17.07 -7.89 30.03
CA SER A 420 -17.61 -8.63 28.87
C SER A 420 -19.04 -8.23 28.53
N VAL A 421 -19.67 -7.34 29.32
CA VAL A 421 -21.06 -6.92 29.11
C VAL A 421 -21.10 -5.77 28.11
N HIS A 422 -21.77 -6.00 26.97
CA HIS A 422 -21.92 -4.98 25.93
C HIS A 422 -22.83 -3.86 26.44
N MET A 423 -22.36 -2.62 26.31
CA MET A 423 -23.15 -1.43 26.59
C MET A 423 -23.93 -0.96 25.36
N ALA A 424 -23.32 -1.12 24.20
CA ALA A 424 -23.93 -0.80 22.92
C ALA A 424 -23.39 -1.76 21.88
N GLU A 425 -24.21 -2.07 20.89
CA GLU A 425 -23.81 -2.84 19.72
C GLU A 425 -24.61 -2.39 18.52
N GLY A 426 -24.13 -2.72 17.35
CA GLY A 426 -24.78 -2.35 16.11
C GLY A 426 -24.19 -3.05 14.90
N SER A 427 -24.78 -2.75 13.75
CA SER A 427 -24.30 -3.29 12.50
C SER A 427 -24.45 -2.29 11.35
N TYR A 428 -23.52 -2.36 10.40
CA TYR A 428 -23.52 -1.52 9.22
C TYR A 428 -23.35 -2.39 7.99
N HIS A 429 -24.27 -2.28 7.04
CA HIS A 429 -24.24 -3.05 5.81
C HIS A 429 -23.61 -2.22 4.69
N VAL A 430 -22.77 -2.85 3.89
CA VAL A 430 -22.18 -2.25 2.70
C VAL A 430 -22.63 -3.04 1.48
N ASP A 431 -23.30 -2.31 0.59
CA ASP A 431 -23.73 -2.82 -0.70
C ASP A 431 -22.60 -2.70 -1.74
N GLY A 432 -22.44 -3.77 -2.52
CA GLY A 432 -21.59 -3.77 -3.70
C GLY A 432 -20.08 -3.73 -3.44
N VAL A 433 -19.34 -3.37 -4.49
CA VAL A 433 -17.89 -3.17 -4.44
C VAL A 433 -17.62 -1.74 -3.95
N ARG A 434 -16.62 -1.58 -3.08
CA ARG A 434 -16.20 -0.30 -2.49
C ARG A 434 -14.67 -0.28 -2.35
N PRO A 435 -14.04 0.91 -2.26
CA PRO A 435 -12.58 1.03 -2.23
C PRO A 435 -11.91 0.62 -0.91
N GLY A 436 -12.70 0.30 0.13
CA GLY A 436 -12.19 -0.20 1.41
C GLY A 436 -11.98 0.86 2.49
N SER A 437 -12.50 2.09 2.34
CA SER A 437 -12.60 3.06 3.44
C SER A 437 -14.04 3.19 3.89
N ILE A 438 -14.29 3.07 5.19
CA ILE A 438 -15.64 3.02 5.75
C ILE A 438 -15.75 3.98 6.94
N LYS A 439 -16.83 4.75 6.96
CA LYS A 439 -17.24 5.59 8.08
C LYS A 439 -18.64 5.23 8.53
N ILE A 440 -18.80 4.95 9.81
CA ILE A 440 -20.07 4.54 10.41
C ILE A 440 -20.49 5.58 11.44
N ASP A 441 -21.72 6.09 11.27
CA ASP A 441 -22.45 6.79 12.32
C ASP A 441 -23.00 5.76 13.31
N LEU A 442 -22.46 5.77 14.53
CA LEU A 442 -22.78 4.74 15.53
C LEU A 442 -24.22 4.86 16.02
N GLU A 443 -24.79 6.07 16.07
CA GLU A 443 -26.19 6.27 16.49
C GLU A 443 -27.16 5.66 15.48
N LYS A 444 -26.87 5.83 14.18
CA LYS A 444 -27.72 5.30 13.11
C LYS A 444 -27.63 3.78 12.93
N SER A 445 -26.51 3.18 13.35
CA SER A 445 -26.25 1.75 13.17
C SER A 445 -26.46 0.94 14.45
N ALA A 446 -26.78 1.59 15.57
CA ALA A 446 -26.97 0.94 16.87
C ALA A 446 -28.24 0.10 16.90
N VAL A 447 -28.21 -0.98 17.68
CA VAL A 447 -29.43 -1.63 18.16
C VAL A 447 -29.96 -0.82 19.34
N GLY A 448 -31.06 -0.09 19.14
CA GLY A 448 -31.67 0.75 20.18
C GLY A 448 -31.00 2.12 20.31
N THR A 449 -31.03 2.69 21.52
CA THR A 449 -30.47 4.03 21.79
C THR A 449 -29.01 3.94 22.19
N LEU A 450 -28.14 4.70 21.52
CA LEU A 450 -26.72 4.78 21.86
C LEU A 450 -26.47 5.78 22.99
N ASN A 451 -26.09 5.29 24.17
CA ASN A 451 -25.70 6.11 25.31
C ASN A 451 -24.30 5.76 25.78
N LEU A 452 -23.30 6.56 25.39
CA LEU A 452 -21.90 6.32 25.74
C LEU A 452 -21.48 7.17 26.96
N PRO A 453 -20.87 6.55 27.99
CA PRO A 453 -20.43 7.27 29.19
C PRO A 453 -19.24 8.17 28.88
N THR A 454 -19.08 9.22 29.67
CA THR A 454 -17.91 10.11 29.62
C THR A 454 -16.92 9.75 30.74
N GLY A 455 -15.63 9.99 30.49
CA GLY A 455 -14.56 9.88 31.50
C GLY A 455 -14.14 8.47 31.91
N LYS A 456 -14.69 7.41 31.31
CA LYS A 456 -14.30 6.02 31.57
C LYS A 456 -13.70 5.37 30.31
N PRO A 457 -12.63 4.57 30.42
CA PRO A 457 -12.11 3.76 29.32
C PRO A 457 -13.14 2.79 28.76
N LEU A 458 -13.29 2.82 27.44
CA LEU A 458 -14.15 1.96 26.65
C LEU A 458 -13.32 1.17 25.65
N ILE A 459 -13.80 -0.03 25.33
CA ILE A 459 -13.30 -0.84 24.23
C ILE A 459 -14.33 -0.78 23.10
N PHE A 460 -13.87 -0.47 21.89
CA PHE A 460 -14.63 -0.68 20.67
C PHE A 460 -14.12 -1.96 20.01
N GLU A 461 -14.99 -2.92 19.77
CA GLU A 461 -14.70 -4.16 19.05
C GLU A 461 -15.41 -4.13 17.69
N LEU A 462 -14.69 -4.47 16.62
CA LEU A 462 -15.17 -4.41 15.25
C LEU A 462 -14.79 -5.68 14.48
N GLY A 463 -15.75 -6.24 13.76
CA GLY A 463 -15.55 -7.35 12.84
C GLY A 463 -16.34 -7.17 11.55
N ALA A 464 -15.87 -7.83 10.49
CA ALA A 464 -16.57 -7.93 9.22
C ALA A 464 -17.14 -9.34 9.05
N GLN A 465 -18.42 -9.43 8.71
CA GLN A 465 -19.09 -10.66 8.29
C GLN A 465 -19.39 -10.56 6.81
N ARG A 466 -18.84 -11.50 6.03
CA ARG A 466 -18.99 -11.56 4.58
C ARG A 466 -19.87 -12.74 4.22
N VAL A 467 -20.98 -12.48 3.53
CA VAL A 467 -21.97 -13.50 3.17
C VAL A 467 -22.15 -13.52 1.65
N HIS A 468 -22.00 -14.69 1.04
CA HIS A 468 -22.32 -14.85 -0.37
C HIS A 468 -23.82 -15.15 -0.52
N PRO A 469 -24.62 -14.29 -1.18
CA PRO A 469 -26.08 -14.36 -1.16
C PRO A 469 -26.64 -15.60 -1.87
N ARG A 470 -25.85 -16.25 -2.73
CA ARG A 470 -26.25 -17.47 -3.47
C ARG A 470 -25.66 -18.77 -2.92
N GLU A 471 -24.50 -18.69 -2.27
CA GLU A 471 -23.79 -19.87 -1.77
C GLU A 471 -24.00 -20.03 -0.26
N PHE A 472 -24.59 -19.02 0.39
CA PHE A 472 -24.80 -18.90 1.84
C PHE A 472 -23.52 -19.08 2.67
N LYS A 473 -22.36 -19.01 2.01
CA LYS A 473 -21.05 -19.10 2.64
C LYS A 473 -20.82 -17.85 3.47
N ARG A 474 -20.44 -18.05 4.73
CA ARG A 474 -20.16 -17.00 5.70
C ARG A 474 -18.69 -17.03 6.09
N LEU A 475 -18.04 -15.87 6.03
CA LEU A 475 -16.65 -15.67 6.43
C LEU A 475 -16.60 -14.50 7.40
N ASN A 476 -15.95 -14.68 8.55
CA ASN A 476 -15.79 -13.61 9.54
C ASN A 476 -14.32 -13.20 9.59
N SER A 477 -14.06 -11.90 9.65
CA SER A 477 -12.73 -11.39 9.92
C SER A 477 -12.28 -11.71 11.34
N LYS A 478 -10.96 -11.61 11.59
CA LYS A 478 -10.47 -11.39 12.95
C LYS A 478 -11.09 -10.10 13.51
N MET A 479 -11.45 -10.15 14.80
CA MET A 479 -11.95 -8.97 15.50
C MET A 479 -10.80 -7.99 15.76
N ALA A 480 -11.04 -6.72 15.50
CA ALA A 480 -10.13 -5.63 15.83
C ALA A 480 -10.68 -4.87 17.05
N LYS A 481 -9.78 -4.38 17.90
CA LYS A 481 -10.15 -3.64 19.12
C LYS A 481 -9.37 -2.34 19.22
N ILE A 482 -10.04 -1.28 19.64
CA ILE A 482 -9.38 -0.05 20.07
C ILE A 482 -9.86 0.34 21.47
N ARG A 483 -9.00 1.02 22.21
CA ARG A 483 -9.32 1.66 23.49
C ARG A 483 -9.60 3.13 23.23
N PHE A 484 -10.63 3.69 23.85
CA PHE A 484 -10.93 5.12 23.74
C PHE A 484 -11.62 5.65 25.01
N VAL A 485 -11.57 6.97 25.20
CA VAL A 485 -12.29 7.68 26.26
C VAL A 485 -13.02 8.87 25.64
N ILE A 486 -14.27 9.08 26.08
CA ILE A 486 -15.02 10.29 25.74
C ILE A 486 -14.80 11.30 26.86
N HIS A 487 -13.95 12.29 26.60
CA HIS A 487 -13.65 13.34 27.57
C HIS A 487 -14.77 14.38 27.62
N LYS A 488 -15.18 14.76 28.84
CA LYS A 488 -16.19 15.79 29.04
C LYS A 488 -15.65 17.14 28.54
N GLY A 489 -16.39 17.79 27.64
CA GLY A 489 -16.02 19.09 27.08
C GLY A 489 -14.87 19.06 26.06
N PHE A 490 -14.41 17.88 25.63
CA PHE A 490 -13.39 17.77 24.59
C PHE A 490 -14.00 17.98 23.20
N ASN A 491 -13.33 18.79 22.38
CA ASN A 491 -13.74 19.07 21.01
C ASN A 491 -13.02 18.13 20.03
N TYR A 492 -13.79 17.31 19.33
CA TYR A 492 -13.30 16.43 18.26
C TYR A 492 -13.30 17.11 16.88
N GLU A 493 -13.80 18.34 16.78
CA GLU A 493 -13.81 19.10 15.53
C GLU A 493 -12.51 19.88 15.38
N THR A 494 -11.75 19.50 14.37
CA THR A 494 -10.58 20.21 13.86
C THR A 494 -10.99 21.39 12.98
N PRO A 495 -10.18 22.48 12.96
CA PRO A 495 -10.35 23.55 11.99
C PRO A 495 -10.32 23.00 10.56
N ARG A 496 -11.03 23.65 9.62
CA ARG A 496 -11.06 23.23 8.21
C ARG A 496 -9.69 23.26 7.52
N SER A 497 -8.76 24.08 8.02
CA SER A 497 -7.41 24.23 7.45
C SER A 497 -6.41 24.51 8.57
N PRO A 498 -6.05 23.51 9.38
CA PRO A 498 -5.08 23.72 10.44
C PRO A 498 -3.72 23.99 9.81
N ARG A 499 -3.01 25.01 10.31
CA ARG A 499 -1.63 25.24 9.94
C ARG A 499 -0.78 24.22 10.69
N ILE A 500 -0.07 23.37 9.95
CA ILE A 500 0.83 22.36 10.48
C ILE A 500 2.24 22.93 10.48
N GLN A 501 2.91 22.82 11.62
CA GLN A 501 4.33 23.13 11.76
C GLN A 501 5.13 21.83 11.79
N VAL A 502 6.23 21.77 11.06
CA VAL A 502 7.16 20.65 11.17
C VAL A 502 8.23 20.98 12.20
N ILE A 503 8.52 20.03 13.09
CA ILE A 503 9.52 20.14 14.14
C ILE A 503 10.59 19.09 13.89
N TYR A 504 11.82 19.53 13.58
CA TYR A 504 12.96 18.66 13.35
C TYR A 504 13.82 18.49 14.62
N PRO A 505 14.40 17.30 14.85
CA PRO A 505 15.32 17.06 15.97
C PRO A 505 16.64 17.82 15.78
N ASP A 506 17.43 17.94 16.86
CA ASP A 506 18.73 18.62 16.80
C ASP A 506 19.85 17.78 16.21
N ARG A 507 19.78 17.62 14.89
CA ARG A 507 20.75 16.86 14.11
C ARG A 507 21.40 17.71 13.02
N PRO A 508 22.70 17.51 12.72
CA PRO A 508 23.40 18.20 11.64
C PRO A 508 22.69 18.11 10.29
N GLU A 509 22.10 16.96 9.98
CA GLU A 509 21.42 16.65 8.72
C GLU A 509 20.18 17.53 8.49
N PHE A 510 19.54 18.03 9.56
CA PHE A 510 18.31 18.84 9.48
C PHE A 510 18.54 20.33 9.75
N LYS A 511 19.80 20.78 9.92
CA LYS A 511 20.10 22.18 10.29
C LYS A 511 19.53 23.22 9.33
N SER A 512 19.44 22.90 8.04
CA SER A 512 18.88 23.82 7.03
C SER A 512 17.35 23.87 6.98
N LEU A 513 16.68 22.96 7.71
CA LEU A 513 15.22 22.82 7.72
C LEU A 513 14.56 23.39 8.99
N LYS A 514 15.38 23.76 9.97
CA LYS A 514 14.97 24.52 11.16
C LYS A 514 14.98 26.01 10.85
#